data_AF-A0A376KXM1-F1
#
_entry.id   AF-A0A376KXM1-F1
#
_cell.length_a   1.000
_cell.length_b   1.000
_cell.length_c   1.000
_cell.angle_alpha   90.00
_cell.angle_beta   90.00
_cell.angle_gamma   90.00
#
_symmetry.space_group_name_H-M   'P 1'
#
loop_
_entity.id
_entity.type
_entity.pdbx_description
1 polymer ?
#
loop_
_entity_poly.entity_id
_entity_poly.type
_entity_poly.pdbx_seq_one_letter_code
_entity_poly.pdbx_strand_id
1 'polypeptide(L)' 'MAIKGLEQAVENLSRISRTAVPGAAAMAINRVASSAISQSASQVARETKGTPETGKGKGQAEKGHGQKSAGQNQG' A
#
# COMPACT_ATOMS: atom_id res chain seq x y z
N MET A 1 -14.10 -24.81 34.28
CA MET A 1 -14.40 -23.63 33.43
C MET A 1 -13.17 -23.20 32.63
N ALA A 2 -12.67 -24.08 31.74
CA ALA A 2 -11.56 -23.78 30.83
C ALA A 2 -12.01 -23.65 29.35
N ILE A 3 -13.29 -23.99 29.06
CA ILE A 3 -13.82 -24.17 27.69
C ILE A 3 -14.36 -22.86 27.09
N LYS A 4 -15.02 -21.99 27.89
CA LYS A 4 -15.60 -20.73 27.39
C LYS A 4 -14.55 -19.77 26.79
N GLY A 5 -13.37 -19.70 27.40
CA GLY A 5 -12.27 -18.89 26.87
C GLY A 5 -11.75 -19.40 25.53
N LEU A 6 -11.74 -20.73 25.34
CA LEU A 6 -11.32 -21.37 24.09
C LEU A 6 -12.35 -21.15 22.98
N GLU A 7 -13.64 -21.33 23.27
CA GLU A 7 -14.72 -21.04 22.31
C GLU A 7 -14.66 -19.60 21.80
N GLN A 8 -14.43 -18.64 22.70
CA GLN A 8 -14.27 -17.23 22.34
C GLN A 8 -13.00 -16.96 21.51
N ALA A 9 -11.88 -17.61 21.84
CA ALA A 9 -10.66 -17.49 21.05
C ALA A 9 -10.84 -18.02 19.62
N VAL A 10 -11.54 -19.15 19.47
CA VAL A 10 -11.87 -19.73 18.15
C VAL A 10 -12.79 -18.80 17.36
N GLU A 11 -13.81 -18.24 18.00
CA GLU A 11 -14.72 -17.30 17.34
C GLU A 11 -13.99 -16.02 16.89
N ASN A 12 -13.12 -15.48 17.74
CA ASN A 12 -12.28 -14.32 17.42
C ASN A 12 -11.35 -14.61 16.23
N LEU A 13 -10.70 -15.78 16.20
CA LEU A 13 -9.86 -16.18 15.08
C LEU A 13 -10.69 -16.34 13.80
N SER A 14 -11.89 -16.92 13.87
CA SER A 14 -12.78 -17.05 12.72
C SER A 14 -13.18 -15.68 12.16
N ARG A 15 -13.48 -14.71 13.03
CA ARG A 15 -13.78 -13.32 12.62
C ARG A 15 -12.57 -12.66 11.94
N ILE A 16 -11.38 -12.78 12.51
CA ILE A 16 -10.13 -12.26 11.91
C ILE A 16 -9.91 -12.88 10.53
N SER A 17 -10.05 -14.20 10.42
CA SER A 17 -9.88 -14.94 9.17
C SER A 17 -10.84 -14.50 8.07
N ARG A 18 -12.11 -14.18 8.40
CA ARG A 18 -13.11 -13.78 7.40
C ARG A 18 -13.07 -12.30 7.03
N THR A 19 -12.47 -11.44 7.86
CA THR A 19 -12.56 -9.98 7.69
C THR A 19 -11.19 -9.33 7.51
N ALA A 20 -10.32 -9.47 8.51
CA ALA A 20 -9.03 -8.80 8.54
C ALA A 20 -8.02 -9.43 7.55
N VAL A 21 -7.97 -10.75 7.44
CA VAL A 21 -7.03 -11.44 6.55
C VAL A 21 -7.25 -11.08 5.07
N PRO A 22 -8.47 -11.15 4.51
CA PRO A 22 -8.72 -10.73 3.13
C PRO A 22 -8.36 -9.25 2.88
N GLY A 23 -8.69 -8.36 3.82
CA GLY A 23 -8.33 -6.94 3.73
C GLY A 23 -6.82 -6.72 3.70
N ALA A 24 -6.09 -7.34 4.63
CA ALA A 24 -4.63 -7.25 4.69
C ALA A 24 -3.96 -7.84 3.42
N ALA A 25 -4.47 -8.97 2.92
CA ALA A 25 -3.98 -9.59 1.69
C ALA A 25 -4.20 -8.67 0.48
N ALA A 26 -5.40 -8.11 0.32
CA ALA A 26 -5.70 -7.16 -0.75
C ALA A 26 -4.81 -5.91 -0.67
N MET A 27 -4.58 -5.39 0.54
CA MET A 27 -3.66 -4.26 0.76
C MET A 27 -2.23 -4.60 0.35
N ALA A 28 -1.73 -5.78 0.71
CA ALA A 28 -0.39 -6.23 0.34
C ALA A 28 -0.25 -6.36 -1.19
N ILE A 29 -1.22 -6.98 -1.85
CA ILE A 29 -1.25 -7.12 -3.32
C ILE A 29 -1.26 -5.75 -4.00
N ASN A 30 -2.16 -4.85 -3.58
CA ASN A 30 -2.27 -3.51 -4.15
C ASN A 30 -1.01 -2.70 -3.91
N ARG A 31 -0.34 -2.88 -2.77
CA ARG A 31 0.93 -2.22 -2.48
C ARG A 31 2.04 -2.68 -3.41
N VAL A 32 2.15 -3.98 -3.68
CA VAL A 32 3.13 -4.54 -4.62
C VAL A 32 2.84 -4.08 -6.03
N ALA A 33 1.59 -4.18 -6.49
CA ALA A 33 1.18 -3.73 -7.82
C ALA A 33 1.45 -2.23 -8.03
N SER A 34 1.04 -1.39 -7.08
CA SER A 34 1.30 0.06 -7.14
C SER A 34 2.78 0.38 -7.16
N SER A 35 3.59 -0.32 -6.36
CA SER A 35 5.05 -0.16 -6.35
C SER A 35 5.66 -0.53 -7.69
N ALA A 36 5.26 -1.67 -8.28
CA ALA A 36 5.74 -2.12 -9.57
C ALA A 36 5.37 -1.13 -10.69
N ILE A 37 4.11 -0.66 -10.73
CA ILE A 37 3.66 0.34 -11.70
C ILE A 37 4.46 1.64 -11.58
N SER A 38 4.67 2.13 -10.35
CA SER A 38 5.44 3.36 -10.11
C SER A 38 6.89 3.22 -10.57
N GLN A 39 7.51 2.06 -10.32
CA GLN A 39 8.86 1.75 -10.79
C GLN A 39 8.91 1.69 -12.32
N SER A 40 7.99 0.97 -12.96
CA SER A 40 7.91 0.89 -14.42
C SER A 40 7.70 2.26 -15.07
N ALA A 41 6.77 3.07 -14.56
CA ALA A 41 6.54 4.43 -15.07
C ALA A 41 7.79 5.31 -14.94
N SER A 42 8.50 5.20 -13.81
CA SER A 42 9.76 5.92 -13.58
C SER A 42 10.87 5.45 -14.52
N GLN A 43 10.95 4.16 -14.80
CA GLN A 43 11.92 3.58 -15.73
C GLN A 43 11.67 4.06 -17.16
N VAL A 44 10.42 3.96 -17.64
CA VAL A 44 10.01 4.47 -18.95
C VAL A 44 10.32 5.96 -19.07
N ALA A 45 9.98 6.77 -18.07
CA ALA A 45 10.26 8.21 -18.09
C ALA A 45 11.76 8.56 -18.10
N ARG A 46 12.65 7.67 -17.66
CA ARG A 46 14.10 7.84 -17.77
C ARG A 46 14.59 7.47 -19.17
N GLU A 47 14.09 6.37 -19.71
CA GLU A 47 14.42 5.89 -21.06
C GLU A 47 13.91 6.85 -22.14
N THR A 48 12.75 7.49 -21.95
CA THR A 48 12.18 8.45 -22.89
C THR A 48 12.72 9.88 -22.75
N LYS A 49 13.51 10.18 -21.72
CA LYS A 49 14.21 11.48 -21.55
C LYS A 49 15.37 11.71 -22.53
N GLY A 50 15.33 11.03 -23.68
CA GLY A 50 16.18 11.27 -24.84
C GLY A 50 15.36 11.16 -26.13
N THR A 51 14.53 12.16 -26.44
CA THR A 51 14.47 12.91 -27.71
C THR A 51 13.40 13.99 -27.55
N PRO A 52 13.76 15.24 -27.21
CA PRO A 52 12.77 16.30 -27.10
C PRO A 52 12.35 16.80 -28.48
N GLU A 53 11.16 16.41 -28.94
CA GLU A 53 10.44 17.18 -29.97
C GLU A 53 9.70 18.35 -29.29
N THR A 54 10.43 19.43 -29.04
CA THR A 54 9.90 20.74 -28.64
C THR A 54 9.45 20.90 -27.17
N GLY A 55 10.32 21.55 -26.36
CA GLY A 55 9.92 22.62 -25.44
C GLY A 55 9.24 22.30 -24.09
N LYS A 56 10.02 22.49 -23.01
CA LYS A 56 9.64 22.83 -21.61
C LYS A 56 9.28 21.71 -20.63
N GLY A 57 10.01 21.72 -19.50
CA GLY A 57 9.47 21.37 -18.17
C GLY A 57 10.32 20.42 -17.34
N LYS A 58 11.34 20.95 -16.64
CA LYS A 58 11.96 20.23 -15.51
C LYS A 58 10.92 20.09 -14.40
N GLY A 59 10.32 18.92 -14.24
CA GLY A 59 9.48 18.55 -13.10
C GLY A 59 10.13 17.42 -12.31
N GLN A 60 10.73 17.74 -11.17
CA GLN A 60 11.03 16.75 -10.15
C GLN A 60 9.70 16.30 -9.55
N ALA A 61 9.28 15.07 -9.82
CA ALA A 61 8.08 14.44 -9.26
C ALA A 61 8.42 12.94 -9.13
N GLU A 62 8.36 12.25 -8.00
CA GLU A 62 7.89 12.57 -6.65
C GLU A 62 8.81 11.85 -5.65
N LYS A 63 9.16 12.52 -4.55
CA LYS A 63 9.54 11.79 -3.32
C LYS A 63 8.27 11.09 -2.85
N GLY A 64 8.17 9.79 -3.05
CA GLY A 64 7.12 8.95 -2.46
C GLY A 64 7.23 8.96 -0.93
N HIS A 65 6.73 10.01 -0.28
CA HIS A 65 6.48 10.04 1.16
C HIS A 65 5.22 9.23 1.45
N GLY A 66 5.35 7.91 1.45
CA GLY A 66 4.32 6.99 1.88
C GLY A 66 4.59 6.44 3.28
N GLN A 67 4.85 7.31 4.28
CA GLN A 67 4.64 7.03 5.71
C GLN A 67 4.92 8.28 6.58
N LYS A 68 3.89 9.11 6.75
CA LYS A 68 3.63 9.81 8.02
C LYS A 68 2.14 9.63 8.32
N SER A 69 1.77 8.53 8.95
CA SER A 69 0.57 8.54 9.79
C SER A 69 0.95 9.32 11.04
N ALA A 70 0.83 10.64 10.95
CA ALA A 70 0.87 11.50 12.11
C ALA A 70 -0.36 11.18 12.96
N GLY A 71 -0.14 10.96 14.25
CA GLY A 71 -1.21 10.92 15.23
C GLY A 71 -1.99 12.22 15.17
N GLN A 72 -3.25 12.12 14.75
CA GLN A 72 -4.28 13.14 14.93
C GLN A 72 -5.59 12.39 15.20
N ASN A 73 -5.74 11.91 16.43
CA ASN A 73 -7.05 11.86 17.07
C ASN A 73 -6.85 12.04 18.58
N GLN A 74 -6.67 13.29 18.98
CA GLN A 74 -7.05 13.74 20.31
C GLN A 74 -8.41 14.42 20.12
N GLY A 75 -9.41 13.87 20.81
CA GLY A 75 -10.83 14.22 20.74
C GLY A 75 -11.61 13.11 21.42
#